data_AF-A0A3N0XU05-F1
#
_entry.id   AF-A0A3N0XU05-F1
#
_cell.length_a   1.000
_cell.length_b   1.000
_cell.length_c   1.000
_cell.angle_alpha   90.00
_cell.angle_beta   90.00
_cell.angle_gamma   90.00
#
_symmetry.space_group_name_H-M   'P 1'
#
loop_
_entity.id
_entity.type
_entity.pdbx_description
1 polymer ?
#
loop_
_entity_poly.entity_id
_entity_poly.type
_entity_poly.pdbx_seq_one_letter_code
_entity_poly.pdbx_strand_id
1 'polypeptide(L)' 'KVHECCKSASTKEITSPITGFKLQRENLPCVKAVIFFTSEGQRCSHWRENWVREKVRELRKLQG' A
#
# COMPACT_ATOMS: atom_id res chain seq x y z
N LYS A 1 5.63 3.55 21.84
CA LYS A 1 4.69 2.86 20.93
C LYS A 1 5.12 3.15 19.50
N VAL A 2 5.70 2.18 18.78
CA VAL A 2 5.99 2.38 17.35
C VAL A 2 4.63 2.40 16.66
N HIS A 3 4.23 3.55 16.10
CA HIS A 3 3.09 3.55 15.21
C HIS A 3 3.47 2.73 13.98
N GLU A 4 2.90 1.53 13.86
CA GLU A 4 2.97 0.68 12.67
C GLU A 4 2.13 1.33 11.56
N CYS A 5 2.65 2.42 11.01
CA CYS A 5 2.05 3.14 9.90
C CYS A 5 3.13 3.66 8.96
N CYS A 6 2.75 3.90 7.71
CA CYS A 6 3.63 4.52 6.73
C CYS A 6 3.83 6.00 7.09
N LYS A 7 5.07 6.39 7.40
CA LYS A 7 5.49 7.79 7.53
C LYS A 7 5.95 8.40 6.20
N SER A 8 6.27 7.54 5.24
CA SER A 8 6.58 7.89 3.86
C SER A 8 5.99 6.81 2.93
N ALA A 9 5.86 7.14 1.65
CA ALA A 9 5.33 6.23 0.64
C ALA A 9 6.24 6.23 -0.58
N SER A 10 6.53 5.04 -1.11
CA SER A 10 7.34 4.86 -2.33
C SER A 10 6.49 5.03 -3.58
N THR A 11 7.08 5.61 -4.63
CA THR A 11 6.50 5.63 -5.98
C THR A 11 6.96 4.45 -6.83
N LYS A 12 8.04 3.75 -6.41
CA LYS A 12 8.57 2.57 -7.10
C LYS A 12 7.54 1.44 -7.11
N GLU A 13 7.39 0.83 -8.27
CA GLU A 13 6.57 -0.36 -8.45
C GLU A 13 7.12 -1.55 -7.66
N ILE A 14 6.23 -2.34 -7.09
CA ILE A 14 6.56 -3.55 -6.34
C ILE A 14 6.58 -4.70 -7.32
N THR A 15 7.73 -5.37 -7.45
CA THR A 15 7.91 -6.56 -8.29
C THR A 15 7.59 -7.85 -7.54
N SER A 16 7.70 -7.85 -6.21
CA SER A 16 7.38 -9.01 -5.38
C SER A 16 5.88 -9.32 -5.41
N PRO A 17 5.47 -10.61 -5.30
CA PRO A 17 4.06 -10.99 -5.28
C PRO A 17 3.26 -10.26 -4.20
N ILE A 18 2.23 -9.52 -4.61
CA ILE A 18 1.30 -8.81 -3.72
C ILE A 18 0.15 -9.74 -3.38
N THR A 19 0.00 -10.05 -2.10
CA THR A 19 -1.04 -10.95 -1.57
C THR A 19 -2.26 -10.18 -1.04
N GLY A 20 -2.13 -8.88 -0.80
CA GLY A 20 -3.23 -8.04 -0.35
C GLY A 20 -2.84 -6.58 -0.17
N PHE A 21 -3.77 -5.78 0.31
CA PHE A 21 -3.54 -4.36 0.57
C PHE A 21 -4.37 -3.83 1.74
N LYS A 22 -3.93 -2.71 2.32
CA LYS A 22 -4.65 -1.92 3.31
C LYS A 22 -4.55 -0.44 2.92
N LEU A 23 -5.68 0.27 2.95
CA LEU A 23 -5.68 1.72 2.75
C LEU A 23 -5.35 2.42 4.07
N GLN A 24 -4.35 3.29 4.05
CA GLN A 24 -3.98 4.12 5.19
C GLN A 24 -4.47 5.55 4.96
N ARG A 25 -5.29 6.04 5.90
CA ARG A 25 -5.67 7.46 5.97
C ARG A 25 -4.53 8.27 6.59
N GLU A 26 -4.44 9.53 6.19
CA GLU A 26 -3.50 10.46 6.80
C GLU A 26 -3.88 10.73 8.26
N ASN A 27 -2.89 10.65 9.14
CA ASN A 27 -2.98 11.01 10.56
C ASN A 27 -1.55 11.17 11.11
N LEU A 28 -1.06 12.40 11.18
CA LEU A 28 0.35 12.69 11.48
C LEU A 28 0.84 11.93 12.73
N PRO A 29 2.00 11.23 12.65
CA PRO A 29 3.02 11.28 11.60
C PRO A 29 2.76 10.35 10.39
N CYS A 30 1.62 9.67 10.32
CA CYS A 30 1.27 8.76 9.24
C CYS A 30 0.77 9.52 8.01
N VAL A 31 1.36 9.26 6.84
CA VAL A 31 0.94 9.87 5.57
C VAL A 31 -0.17 9.06 4.91
N LYS A 32 -0.90 9.66 3.98
CA LYS A 32 -1.85 8.89 3.14
C LYS A 32 -1.08 7.91 2.24
N ALA A 33 -1.37 6.62 2.35
CA ALA A 33 -0.64 5.58 1.61
C ALA A 33 -1.51 4.33 1.36
N VAL A 34 -1.09 3.51 0.40
CA VAL A 34 -1.56 2.12 0.26
C VAL A 34 -0.46 1.22 0.81
N ILE A 35 -0.80 0.38 1.78
CA ILE A 35 0.12 -0.64 2.30
C ILE A 35 -0.16 -1.92 1.53
N PHE A 36 0.79 -2.38 0.74
CA PHE A 36 0.73 -3.70 0.11
C PHE A 36 1.36 -4.74 1.01
N PHE A 37 0.68 -5.88 1.16
CA PHE A 37 1.25 -7.08 1.76
C PHE A 37 1.90 -7.88 0.64
N THR A 38 3.19 -8.14 0.76
CA THR A 38 3.95 -8.96 -0.18
C THR A 38 4.52 -10.18 0.54
N SER A 39 5.04 -11.15 -0.22
CA SER A 39 5.78 -12.29 0.34
C SER A 39 7.01 -11.88 1.18
N GLU A 40 7.54 -10.68 0.96
CA GLU A 40 8.71 -10.13 1.66
C GLU A 40 8.33 -9.18 2.81
N GLY A 41 7.02 -8.91 2.99
CA GLY A 41 6.50 -8.05 4.04
C GLY A 41 5.70 -6.85 3.53
N GLN A 42 5.52 -5.86 4.40
CA GLN A 42 4.68 -4.70 4.11
C GLN A 42 5.47 -3.63 3.32
N ARG A 43 4.86 -3.11 2.26
CA ARG A 43 5.41 -2.01 1.46
C ARG A 43 4.43 -0.85 1.38
N CYS A 44 4.93 0.34 1.72
CA CYS A 44 4.17 1.59 1.65
C CYS A 44 4.29 2.20 0.26
N SER A 45 3.17 2.31 -0.45
CA SER A 45 3.11 2.84 -1.81
C SER A 45 2.23 4.08 -1.89
N HIS A 46 2.66 5.02 -2.73
CA HIS A 46 1.99 6.30 -2.88
C HIS A 46 0.69 6.12 -3.68
N TRP A 47 -0.44 6.52 -3.08
CA TRP A 47 -1.79 6.26 -3.61
C TRP A 47 -2.10 6.93 -4.96
N ARG A 48 -1.26 7.88 -5.41
CA ARG A 48 -1.45 8.58 -6.69
C ARG A 48 -0.86 7.84 -7.88
N GLU A 49 0.05 6.88 -7.67
CA GLU A 49 0.65 6.14 -8.77
C GLU A 49 -0.39 5.30 -9.51
N ASN A 50 -0.30 5.25 -10.84
CA ASN A 50 -1.26 4.53 -11.68
C ASN A 50 -1.27 3.03 -11.35
N TRP A 51 -0.10 2.40 -11.25
CA TRP A 51 0.04 0.98 -10.92
C TRP A 51 -0.58 0.64 -9.55
N VAL A 52 -0.49 1.54 -8.57
CA VAL A 52 -1.10 1.35 -7.24
C VAL A 52 -2.62 1.31 -7.35
N ARG A 53 -3.21 2.23 -8.12
CA ARG A 53 -4.66 2.30 -8.32
C ARG A 53 -5.18 1.07 -9.07
N GLU A 54 -4.46 0.65 -10.10
CA GLU A 54 -4.78 -0.55 -10.89
C GLU A 54 -4.71 -1.80 -10.02
N LYS A 55 -3.63 -1.98 -9.26
CA LYS A 55 -3.46 -3.14 -8.38
C LYS A 55 -4.51 -3.18 -7.26
N VAL A 56 -4.83 -2.05 -6.65
CA VAL A 56 -5.94 -1.96 -5.66
C VAL A 56 -7.27 -2.36 -6.31
N ARG A 57 -7.54 -1.93 -7.55
CA ARG A 57 -8.77 -2.30 -8.26
C ARG A 57 -8.81 -3.79 -8.56
N GLU A 58 -7.71 -4.39 -8.99
CA GLU A 58 -7.58 -5.83 -9.22
C GLU A 58 -7.83 -6.62 -7.94
N LEU A 59 -7.14 -6.28 -6.85
CA LEU A 59 -7.29 -6.98 -5.57
C LEU A 59 -8.69 -6.85 -4.98
N ARG A 60 -9.39 -5.73 -5.21
CA ARG A 60 -10.80 -5.57 -4.82
C ARG A 60 -11.74 -6.49 -5.59
N LYS A 61 -11.46 -6.77 -6.87
CA LYS A 61 -12.26 -7.72 -7.66
C LYS A 61 -12.09 -9.16 -7.22
N LEU A 62 -10.97 -9.50 -6.58
CA LEU A 62 -10.72 -10.84 -6.05
C LEU A 62 -11.38 -11.08 -4.68
N GLN A 63 -11.82 -10.01 -4.01
CA GLN A 63 -12.48 -10.07 -2.69
C GLN A 63 -14.01 -10.02 -2.77
N GLY A 64 -14.58 -9.87 -3.97
CA GLY A 64 -16.02 -9.86 -4.24
C GLY A 64 -16.38 -10.92 -5.27
#